data_AF-A0A7V9NVW0-F1
#
_entry.id   AF-A0A7V9NVW0-F1
#
_cell.length_a   1.000
_cell.length_b   1.000
_cell.length_c   1.000
_cell.angle_alpha   90.00
_cell.angle_beta   90.00
_cell.angle_gamma   90.00
#
_symmetry.space_group_name_H-M   'P 1'
#
loop_
_entity.id
_entity.type
_entity.pdbx_description
1 polymer ?
#
loop_
_entity_poly.entity_id
_entity_poly.type
_entity_poly.pdbx_seq_one_letter_code
_entity_poly.pdbx_strand_id
1 'polypeptide(L)'
;MGKLANCRWPWFKNALIKWFIQHYRVDMSIAEITDIAKYPHFNAFFTRTVLPSARPIVQGENTVACPVDGFVSQMGSIGEQQILQAKGFDYDLIKLLGGDEQRALPFHNGSFATLYLS
;
A
#
# COMPACT_ATOMS: atom_id res chain seq x y z
N MET A 1 0.69 -19.00 -1.96
CA MET A 1 1.09 -18.21 -0.77
C MET A 1 -0.02 -18.02 0.28
N GLY A 2 -1.29 -17.78 -0.09
CA GLY A 2 -2.36 -17.52 0.89
C GLY A 2 -2.59 -18.60 1.98
N LYS A 3 -2.44 -19.89 1.65
CA LYS A 3 -2.64 -20.99 2.63
C LYS A 3 -1.59 -21.01 3.75
N LEU A 4 -0.33 -20.63 3.45
CA LEU A 4 0.75 -20.59 4.45
C LEU A 4 0.62 -19.35 5.35
N ALA A 5 0.15 -18.23 4.82
CA ALA A 5 -0.03 -16.99 5.57
C ALA A 5 -1.23 -17.00 6.54
N ASN A 6 -2.14 -17.97 6.38
CA ASN A 6 -3.27 -18.26 7.28
C ASN A 6 -2.95 -19.38 8.28
N CYS A 7 -1.74 -19.94 8.28
CA CYS A 7 -1.34 -20.96 9.23
C CYS A 7 -1.31 -20.39 10.66
N ARG A 8 -1.99 -21.06 11.59
CA ARG A 8 -2.15 -20.61 12.98
C ARG A 8 -1.20 -21.28 13.97
N TRP A 9 -0.31 -22.16 13.50
CA TRP A 9 0.64 -22.85 14.38
C TRP A 9 1.55 -21.84 15.10
N PRO A 10 1.46 -21.71 16.44
CA PRO A 10 2.04 -20.57 17.16
C PRO A 10 3.55 -20.40 16.97
N TRP A 11 4.31 -21.50 17.04
CA TRP A 11 5.76 -21.45 16.87
C TRP A 11 6.16 -21.03 15.45
N PHE A 12 5.47 -21.56 14.43
CA PHE A 12 5.76 -21.29 13.02
C PHE A 12 5.37 -19.86 12.64
N LYS A 13 4.15 -19.42 12.99
CA LYS A 13 3.69 -18.06 12.67
C LYS A 13 4.56 -17.02 13.37
N ASN A 14 4.93 -17.24 14.64
CA ASN A 14 5.72 -16.28 15.40
C ASN A 14 7.14 -16.21 14.85
N ALA A 15 7.73 -17.34 14.42
CA ALA A 15 9.03 -17.35 13.76
C ALA A 15 8.99 -16.58 12.43
N LEU A 16 7.96 -16.80 11.60
CA LEU A 16 7.77 -16.09 10.34
C LEU A 16 7.60 -14.57 10.55
N ILE A 17 6.78 -14.17 11.52
CA ILE A 17 6.58 -12.75 11.86
C ILE A 17 7.88 -12.12 12.36
N LYS A 18 8.62 -12.78 13.27
CA LYS A 18 9.92 -12.29 13.75
C LYS A 18 10.92 -12.09 12.63
N TRP A 19 11.05 -13.09 11.75
CA TRP A 19 11.92 -13.01 10.59
C TRP A 19 11.54 -11.83 9.69
N PHE A 20 10.25 -11.65 9.40
CA PHE A 20 9.75 -10.54 8.59
C PHE A 20 10.08 -9.18 9.20
N ILE A 21 9.85 -9.02 10.52
CA ILE A 21 10.19 -7.79 11.25
C ILE A 21 11.67 -7.47 11.13
N GLN A 22 12.54 -8.47 11.30
CA GLN A 22 14.00 -8.27 11.22
C GLN A 22 14.46 -7.97 9.79
N HIS A 23 13.92 -8.67 8.80
CA HIS A 23 14.33 -8.52 7.41
C HIS A 23 13.89 -7.19 6.81
N TYR A 24 12.63 -6.80 7.03
CA TYR A 24 12.05 -5.56 6.51
C TYR A 24 12.13 -4.38 7.50
N ARG A 25 12.77 -4.58 8.67
CA ARG A 25 12.93 -3.57 9.72
C ARG A 25 11.60 -2.91 10.11
N VAL A 26 10.57 -3.73 10.29
CA VAL A 26 9.23 -3.26 10.61
C VAL A 26 9.22 -2.58 11.98
N ASP A 27 8.82 -1.31 12.03
CA ASP A 27 8.64 -0.60 13.28
C ASP A 27 7.37 -1.09 14.00
N MET A 28 7.57 -1.77 15.13
CA MET A 28 6.49 -2.25 15.99
C MET A 28 6.07 -1.24 17.06
N SER A 29 6.82 -0.16 17.27
CA SER A 29 6.47 0.86 18.27
C SER A 29 5.21 1.64 17.88
N ILE A 30 4.92 1.71 16.59
CA ILE A 30 3.74 2.38 16.03
C ILE A 30 2.52 1.45 15.89
N ALA A 31 2.65 0.15 16.17
CA ALA A 31 1.55 -0.79 16.05
C ALA A 31 0.63 -0.75 17.29
N GLU A 32 -0.69 -0.88 17.11
CA GLU A 32 -1.62 -0.99 18.25
C GLU A 32 -1.37 -2.27 19.07
N ILE A 33 -1.00 -3.35 18.39
CA ILE A 33 -0.63 -4.63 19.00
C ILE A 33 0.87 -4.84 18.82
N THR A 34 1.65 -4.53 19.85
CA THR A 34 3.11 -4.68 19.83
C THR A 34 3.56 -6.13 20.05
N ASP A 35 2.78 -6.91 20.80
CA ASP A 35 3.04 -8.33 21.05
C ASP A 35 2.63 -9.19 19.86
N ILE A 36 3.64 -9.67 19.12
CA ILE A 36 3.44 -10.48 17.92
C ILE A 36 2.70 -11.80 18.17
N ALA A 37 2.74 -12.33 19.41
CA ALA A 37 2.10 -13.60 19.73
C ALA A 37 0.57 -13.50 19.63
N LYS A 38 0.03 -12.29 19.81
CA LYS A 38 -1.41 -11.98 19.74
C LYS A 38 -1.97 -12.04 18.32
N TYR A 39 -1.14 -11.94 17.28
CA TYR A 39 -1.64 -12.10 15.91
C TYR A 39 -1.95 -13.57 15.62
N PRO A 40 -3.17 -13.93 15.17
CA PRO A 40 -3.54 -15.33 14.95
C PRO A 40 -2.77 -16.01 13.82
N HIS A 41 -2.26 -15.25 12.84
CA HIS A 41 -1.49 -15.73 11.70
C HIS A 41 -0.74 -14.55 11.03
N PHE A 42 0.12 -14.83 10.07
CA PHE A 42 0.95 -13.81 9.41
C PHE A 42 0.11 -12.73 8.71
N ASN A 43 -0.96 -13.09 7.99
CA ASN A 43 -1.81 -12.08 7.34
C ASN A 43 -2.39 -11.04 8.32
N ALA A 44 -2.75 -11.45 9.54
CA ALA A 44 -3.27 -10.53 10.56
C ALA A 44 -2.18 -9.56 11.06
N PHE A 45 -0.92 -10.00 11.07
CA PHE A 45 0.22 -9.13 11.32
C PHE A 45 0.53 -8.22 10.12
N PHE A 46 0.41 -8.73 8.89
CA PHE A 46 0.69 -7.98 7.66
C PHE A 46 -0.27 -6.80 7.48
N THR A 47 -1.55 -6.99 7.84
CA THR A 47 -2.59 -5.94 7.84
C THR A 47 -2.80 -5.32 9.22
N ARG A 48 -1.77 -5.28 10.07
CA ARG A 48 -1.89 -4.76 11.44
C ARG A 48 -2.35 -3.29 11.47
N THR A 49 -3.15 -2.95 12.47
CA THR A 49 -3.50 -1.55 12.76
C THR A 49 -2.31 -0.81 13.39
N VAL A 50 -2.11 0.44 12.97
CA VAL A 50 -1.14 1.37 13.54
C VAL A 50 -1.86 2.38 14.44
N LEU A 51 -1.13 2.93 15.42
CA LEU A 51 -1.64 3.97 16.30
C LEU A 51 -2.10 5.19 15.48
N PRO A 52 -3.27 5.77 15.75
CA PRO A 52 -3.73 6.98 15.07
C PRO A 52 -2.74 8.15 15.21
N SER A 53 -2.07 8.25 16.35
CA SER A 53 -1.03 9.26 16.61
C SER A 53 0.22 9.11 15.74
N ALA A 54 0.47 7.93 15.16
CA ALA A 54 1.58 7.71 14.24
C ALA A 54 1.30 8.27 12.83
N ARG A 55 0.04 8.56 12.49
CA ARG A 55 -0.40 9.05 11.18
C ARG A 55 -1.41 10.20 11.32
N PRO A 56 -1.01 11.36 11.86
CA PRO A 56 -1.89 12.52 11.91
C PRO A 56 -2.29 12.94 10.49
N ILE A 57 -3.59 13.03 10.24
CA ILE A 57 -4.13 13.44 8.93
C ILE A 57 -4.13 14.96 8.84
N VAL A 58 -3.60 15.48 7.73
CA VAL A 58 -3.59 16.91 7.41
C VAL A 58 -5.01 17.49 7.42
N GLN A 59 -5.14 18.74 7.89
CA GLN A 59 -6.41 19.48 7.94
C GLN A 59 -6.34 20.67 6.96
N GLY A 60 -7.47 20.98 6.30
CA GLY A 60 -7.61 22.14 5.42
C GLY A 60 -8.28 21.81 4.09
N GLU A 61 -9.02 22.79 3.54
CA GLU A 61 -9.91 22.61 2.38
C GLU A 61 -9.18 22.30 1.06
N ASN A 62 -7.89 22.61 0.96
CA ASN A 62 -7.07 22.40 -0.25
C ASN A 62 -5.85 21.51 0.01
N THR A 63 -6.03 20.45 0.82
CA THR A 63 -4.95 19.51 1.16
C THR A 63 -5.30 18.09 0.74
N VAL A 64 -4.31 17.35 0.26
CA VAL A 64 -4.43 15.94 -0.10
C VAL A 64 -3.48 15.14 0.79
N ALA A 65 -4.03 14.23 1.58
CA ALA A 65 -3.23 13.31 2.39
C ALA A 65 -2.64 12.19 1.51
N CYS A 66 -1.42 11.74 1.84
CA CYS A 66 -0.89 10.53 1.22
C CYS A 66 -1.74 9.33 1.63
N PRO A 67 -2.20 8.48 0.69
CA PRO A 67 -3.10 7.38 1.02
C PRO A 67 -2.39 6.17 1.64
N VAL A 68 -1.06 6.09 1.53
CA VAL A 68 -0.27 4.93 1.95
C VAL A 68 1.08 5.35 2.53
N ASP A 69 1.63 4.47 3.37
CA ASP A 69 3.04 4.51 3.75
C ASP A 69 3.88 3.84 2.66
N GLY A 70 4.82 4.59 2.10
CA GLY A 70 5.65 4.10 1.01
C GLY A 70 6.36 5.22 0.29
N PHE A 71 6.62 5.01 -0.98
CA PHE A 71 7.38 5.94 -1.81
C PHE A 71 6.62 6.28 -3.08
N VAL A 72 6.80 7.51 -3.57
CA VAL A 72 6.33 7.91 -4.90
C VAL A 72 7.22 7.21 -5.92
N SER A 73 6.66 6.22 -6.62
CA SER A 73 7.34 5.56 -7.73
C SER A 73 7.38 6.47 -8.95
N GLN A 74 6.28 7.19 -9.20
CA GLN A 74 6.17 8.15 -10.28
C GLN A 74 5.03 9.12 -10.02
N MET A 75 5.13 10.34 -10.56
CA MET A 75 4.05 11.31 -10.56
C MET A 75 4.18 12.22 -11.78
N GLY A 76 3.07 12.80 -12.25
CA GLY A 76 3.06 13.70 -13.39
C GLY A 76 1.66 14.06 -13.88
N SER A 77 1.60 14.74 -15.02
CA SER A 77 0.36 15.05 -15.71
C SER A 77 -0.05 13.91 -16.65
N ILE A 78 -1.35 13.72 -16.83
CA ILE A 78 -1.93 12.75 -17.77
C ILE A 78 -2.16 13.47 -19.11
N GLY A 79 -1.26 13.33 -20.10
CA GLY A 79 -1.44 13.92 -21.43
C GLY A 79 -2.40 13.14 -22.34
N GLU A 80 -2.81 13.72 -23.48
CA GLU A 80 -3.80 13.15 -24.41
C GLU A 80 -3.45 11.75 -24.96
N GLN A 81 -2.18 11.34 -24.93
CA GLN A 81 -1.71 10.06 -25.48
C GLN A 81 -0.74 9.30 -24.55
N GLN A 82 -0.72 9.60 -23.23
CA GLN A 82 0.38 9.16 -22.37
C GLN A 82 0.06 8.00 -21.42
N ILE A 83 0.71 6.89 -21.76
CA ILE A 83 1.48 5.96 -20.94
C ILE A 83 1.74 6.41 -19.48
N LEU A 84 1.06 5.75 -18.54
CA LEU A 84 1.37 5.68 -17.11
C LEU A 84 2.42 4.59 -16.89
N GLN A 85 3.58 4.94 -16.38
CA GLN A 85 4.57 3.92 -16.03
C GLN A 85 4.26 3.33 -14.65
N ALA A 86 3.98 2.04 -14.62
CA ALA A 86 3.84 1.29 -13.39
C ALA A 86 4.65 -0.01 -13.50
N LYS A 87 5.52 -0.25 -12.52
CA LYS A 87 6.35 -1.47 -12.46
C LYS A 87 7.20 -1.70 -13.74
N GLY A 88 7.64 -0.63 -14.39
CA GLY A 88 8.45 -0.70 -15.63
C GLY A 88 7.65 -0.97 -16.91
N PHE A 89 6.32 -0.92 -16.86
CA PHE A 89 5.45 -1.07 -18.02
C PHE A 89 4.65 0.20 -18.27
N ASP A 90 4.45 0.46 -19.55
CA ASP A 90 3.71 1.60 -20.07
C ASP A 90 2.22 1.27 -20.18
N TYR A 91 1.34 1.99 -19.49
CA TYR A 91 -0.11 1.77 -19.49
C TYR A 91 -0.89 2.95 -20.06
N ASP A 92 -1.76 2.68 -21.03
CA ASP A 92 -2.79 3.63 -21.44
C ASP A 92 -3.83 3.80 -20.31
N LEU A 93 -4.31 5.03 -20.08
CA LEU A 93 -5.37 5.35 -19.12
C LEU A 93 -6.63 4.50 -19.35
N ILE A 94 -7.06 4.31 -20.60
CA ILE A 94 -8.24 3.52 -20.93
C ILE A 94 -8.01 2.06 -20.54
N LYS A 95 -6.82 1.52 -20.87
CA LYS A 95 -6.44 0.15 -20.51
C LYS A 95 -6.35 -0.04 -18.99
N LEU A 96 -5.80 0.94 -18.27
CA LEU A 96 -5.71 0.91 -16.81
C LEU A 96 -7.10 0.86 -16.17
N LEU A 97 -8.08 1.52 -16.77
CA LEU A 97 -9.46 1.58 -16.30
C LEU A 97 -10.36 0.47 -16.87
N GLY A 98 -9.76 -0.54 -17.50
CA GLY A 98 -10.44 -1.76 -17.95
C GLY A 98 -11.07 -1.67 -19.34
N GLY A 99 -10.63 -0.73 -20.19
CA GLY A 99 -11.14 -0.54 -21.55
C GLY A 99 -12.37 0.39 -21.63
N ASP A 100 -12.73 1.06 -20.55
CA ASP A 100 -13.92 1.92 -20.45
C ASP A 100 -13.53 3.39 -20.70
N GLU A 101 -13.82 3.88 -21.91
CA GLU A 101 -13.54 5.26 -22.31
C GLU A 101 -14.33 6.29 -21.49
N GLN A 102 -15.59 6.00 -21.14
CA GLN A 102 -16.41 6.92 -20.36
C GLN A 102 -15.86 7.09 -18.94
N ARG A 103 -15.31 6.01 -18.36
CA ARG A 103 -14.62 6.06 -17.07
C ARG A 103 -13.28 6.79 -17.14
N ALA A 104 -12.58 6.73 -18.26
CA ALA A 104 -11.32 7.44 -18.47
C ALA A 104 -11.54 8.96 -18.67
N LEU A 105 -12.68 9.35 -19.23
CA LEU A 105 -12.96 10.72 -19.63
C LEU A 105 -12.63 11.79 -18.55
N PRO A 106 -13.07 11.63 -17.29
CA PRO A 106 -12.84 12.63 -16.24
C PRO A 106 -11.37 12.80 -15.83
N PHE A 107 -10.50 11.84 -16.18
CA PHE A 107 -9.09 11.83 -15.77
C PHE A 107 -8.15 12.34 -16.87
N HIS A 108 -8.65 12.58 -18.10
CA HIS A 108 -7.84 13.21 -19.15
C HIS A 108 -7.35 14.59 -18.73
N ASN A 109 -6.11 14.92 -19.10
CA ASN A 109 -5.45 16.18 -18.73
C ASN A 109 -5.35 16.39 -17.20
N GLY A 110 -5.55 15.33 -16.43
CA GLY A 110 -5.41 15.32 -14.97
C GLY A 110 -3.97 15.15 -14.50
N SER A 111 -3.82 14.75 -13.25
CA SER A 111 -2.52 14.40 -12.64
C SER A 111 -2.58 13.01 -12.03
N PHE A 112 -1.46 12.31 -12.00
CA PHE A 112 -1.34 10.98 -11.42
C PHE A 112 -0.16 10.88 -10.45
N ALA A 113 -0.26 9.93 -9.52
CA ALA A 113 0.84 9.47 -8.68
C ALA A 113 0.73 7.96 -8.50
N THR A 114 1.80 7.24 -8.82
CA THR A 114 1.95 5.80 -8.57
C THR A 114 2.78 5.61 -7.31
N LEU A 115 2.19 4.94 -6.31
CA LEU A 115 2.80 4.76 -5.00
C LEU A 115 3.17 3.29 -4.80
N TYR A 116 4.36 3.04 -4.27
CA TYR A 116 4.85 1.71 -3.93
C TYR A 116 4.91 1.52 -2.41
N LEU A 117 4.31 0.44 -1.92
CA LEU A 117 4.33 0.04 -0.51
C LEU A 117 5.47 -0.97 -0.31
N SER A 118 6.37 -0.68 0.62
CA SER A 118 7.52 -1.53 0.98
C SER A 118 7.36 -2.13 2.38
#